data_AF-A0A1X8VJN9-F1
#
_entry.id   AF-A0A1X8VJN9-F1
#
_cell.length_a   1.000
_cell.length_b   1.000
_cell.length_c   1.000
_cell.angle_alpha   90.00
_cell.angle_beta   90.00
_cell.angle_gamma   90.00
#
_symmetry.space_group_name_H-M   'P 1'
#
loop_
_entity.id
_entity.type
_entity.pdbx_description
1 polymer ?
#
loop_
_entity_poly.entity_id
_entity_poly.type
_entity_poly.pdbx_seq_one_letter_code
_entity_poly.pdbx_strand_id
1 'polypeptide(L)'
;MIHLALLLKITICWEVLTIALLIILTIKVTICNFEQSAGKLEINFLVGSLETTRNPLKSNIFTINEEIVHEIKYKLINSYRKLSTKSNSNDKKDNINQFKPINIYSNFGKDRALILKQEKDKSGVYCLINNINKHVYIGSSVHLANRMKNYLNTSFLNSRQNSNMPIIKALLKYDKDNFSLWILEYVDIKDLTNRETLYITSVVPYYNVLKQGYSSLGYVHTEETKKLLSELAKNRVHSLQTKGLIARRLTGENNPFYNKNHSLESKRRMIEANSAYPVYVYNSYRELLVIFPSLLTLSKLILSNHATLVDVIKENKLFRGEWYLSNIPDNIKDLPNIKDWNSDDCKKLIDDINKNSHIKKAIFVYDADINFISKYDGVTAAAKYLNINHHTIKKSALNKEIYKNYLFSYERLN
;
A
#
# COMPACT_ATOMS: atom_id res chain seq x y z
N MET A 1 77.15 3.19 -4.68
CA MET A 1 76.80 4.18 -3.64
C MET A 1 75.40 4.69 -3.91
N ILE A 2 74.50 4.47 -2.94
CA ILE A 2 73.49 5.45 -2.45
C ILE A 2 72.44 5.92 -3.48
N HIS A 3 71.13 5.94 -3.23
CA HIS A 3 70.19 5.31 -2.32
C HIS A 3 68.82 5.76 -2.86
N LEU A 4 67.84 4.89 -2.72
CA LEU A 4 66.42 5.20 -2.91
C LEU A 4 66.00 6.36 -1.99
N ALA A 5 65.37 7.42 -2.51
CA ALA A 5 64.76 8.48 -1.70
C ALA A 5 63.26 8.58 -2.00
N LEU A 6 62.48 8.15 -1.03
CA LEU A 6 61.03 8.25 -0.90
C LEU A 6 60.78 9.16 0.31
N LEU A 7 60.01 10.27 0.17
CA LEU A 7 58.95 10.68 1.13
C LEU A 7 58.33 12.04 0.76
N LEU A 8 57.00 12.13 0.82
CA LEU A 8 56.36 12.91 1.89
C LEU A 8 54.95 12.35 2.18
N LYS A 9 54.78 11.87 3.42
CA LYS A 9 53.51 11.41 4.00
C LYS A 9 52.61 12.62 4.30
N ILE A 10 51.33 12.52 3.96
CA ILE A 10 50.28 13.40 4.49
C ILE A 10 49.88 12.84 5.86
N THR A 11 50.40 13.41 6.93
CA THR A 11 49.91 13.20 8.30
C THR A 11 48.66 14.05 8.50
N ILE A 12 47.48 13.45 8.36
CA ILE A 12 46.23 14.05 8.82
C ILE A 12 46.29 14.08 10.35
N CYS A 13 46.22 15.28 10.91
CA CYS A 13 46.39 15.55 12.33
C CYS A 13 45.35 14.76 13.14
N TRP A 14 45.82 13.89 14.04
CA TRP A 14 44.99 13.03 14.90
C TRP A 14 44.00 13.85 15.74
N GLU A 15 44.34 15.10 16.07
CA GLU A 15 43.45 16.02 16.80
C GLU A 15 42.17 16.36 16.02
N VAL A 16 42.24 16.44 14.68
CA VAL A 16 41.08 16.73 13.85
C VAL A 16 40.14 15.53 13.79
N LEU A 17 40.70 14.31 13.76
CA LEU A 17 39.92 13.07 13.77
C LEU A 17 39.23 12.85 15.11
N THR A 18 39.90 13.16 16.22
CA THR A 18 39.32 13.02 17.57
C THR A 18 38.22 14.04 17.82
N ILE A 19 38.39 15.30 17.38
CA ILE A 19 37.34 16.32 17.46
C ILE A 19 36.12 15.91 16.64
N ALA A 20 36.30 15.40 15.41
CA ALA A 20 35.21 14.93 14.57
C ALA A 20 34.43 13.76 15.20
N LEU A 21 35.13 12.79 15.81
CA LEU A 21 34.50 11.67 16.52
C LEU A 21 33.76 12.11 17.79
N LEU A 22 34.29 13.10 18.53
CA LEU A 22 33.65 13.63 19.73
C LEU A 22 32.35 14.38 19.42
N ILE A 23 32.32 15.11 18.30
CA ILE A 23 31.11 15.80 17.79
C ILE A 23 30.03 14.78 17.38
N ILE A 24 30.40 13.69 16.71
CA ILE A 24 29.46 12.62 16.33
C ILE A 24 28.86 11.93 17.57
N LEU A 25 29.69 11.66 18.58
CA LEU A 25 29.25 11.03 19.83
C LEU A 25 28.33 11.95 20.65
N THR A 26 28.64 13.24 20.74
CA THR A 26 27.81 14.21 21.48
C THR A 26 26.43 14.38 20.85
N ILE A 27 26.33 14.46 19.52
CA ILE A 27 25.05 14.52 18.78
C ILE A 27 24.21 13.25 19.01
N LYS A 28 24.84 12.07 19.01
CA LYS A 28 24.14 10.80 19.24
C LYS A 28 23.56 10.71 20.65
N VAL A 29 24.28 11.22 21.65
CA VAL A 29 23.83 11.25 23.05
C VAL A 29 22.68 12.26 23.26
N THR A 30 22.69 13.40 22.55
CA THR A 30 21.58 14.38 22.65
C THR A 30 20.27 13.84 22.07
N ILE A 31 20.35 13.06 20.98
CA ILE A 31 19.18 12.45 20.33
C ILE A 31 18.55 11.37 21.22
N CYS A 32 19.35 10.49 21.82
CA CYS A 32 18.82 9.47 22.73
C CYS A 32 18.14 10.05 23.98
N ASN A 33 18.60 11.21 24.47
CA ASN A 33 18.01 11.85 25.66
C ASN A 33 16.73 12.65 25.35
N PHE A 34 16.49 13.03 24.08
CA PHE A 34 15.26 13.73 23.69
C PHE A 34 14.07 12.77 23.49
N GLU A 35 14.31 11.52 23.10
CA GLU A 35 13.25 10.53 22.87
C GLU A 35 12.66 9.91 24.16
N GLN A 36 13.22 10.21 25.34
CA GLN A 36 12.72 9.69 26.64
C GLN A 36 11.83 10.69 27.42
N SER A 37 11.37 11.79 26.82
CA SER A 37 10.43 12.71 27.48
C SER A 37 9.35 13.26 26.55
N ALA A 38 8.40 12.41 26.16
CA ALA A 38 7.03 12.83 25.84
C ALA A 38 6.09 11.61 25.95
N GLY A 39 5.24 11.63 26.97
CA GLY A 39 4.30 10.55 27.29
C GLY A 39 3.05 10.53 26.40
N LYS A 40 2.67 9.30 26.02
CA LYS A 40 1.35 8.67 26.17
C LYS A 40 0.12 9.33 25.51
N LEU A 41 -0.32 8.73 24.40
CA LEU A 41 -1.75 8.54 24.08
C LEU A 41 -1.95 7.10 23.57
N GLU A 42 -2.71 6.34 24.34
CA GLU A 42 -3.04 4.92 24.16
C GLU A 42 -4.04 4.72 23.00
N ILE A 43 -3.74 3.78 22.11
CA ILE A 43 -4.77 3.03 21.36
C ILE A 43 -4.56 1.56 21.72
N ASN A 44 -5.48 1.01 22.52
CA ASN A 44 -5.50 -0.38 22.92
C ASN A 44 -5.92 -1.28 21.75
N PHE A 45 -5.06 -2.24 21.41
CA PHE A 45 -5.40 -3.46 20.68
C PHE A 45 -5.74 -4.57 21.69
N LEU A 46 -6.77 -5.36 21.42
CA LEU A 46 -6.88 -6.73 21.93
C LEU A 46 -7.45 -7.71 20.87
N VAL A 47 -6.50 -8.34 20.17
CA VAL A 47 -6.34 -9.74 19.71
C VAL A 47 -7.49 -10.59 19.13
N GLY A 48 -7.22 -11.09 17.91
CA GLY A 48 -7.58 -12.41 17.36
C GLY A 48 -7.74 -12.34 15.84
N SER A 49 -7.02 -13.03 14.94
CA SER A 49 -6.02 -14.10 15.00
C SER A 49 -5.05 -13.97 13.79
N LEU A 50 -3.93 -14.71 13.85
CA LEU A 50 -2.78 -14.74 12.95
C LEU A 50 -3.08 -14.63 11.44
N GLU A 51 -2.37 -13.74 10.73
CA GLU A 51 -1.44 -14.06 9.63
C GLU A 51 -1.03 -12.77 8.86
N THR A 52 0.25 -12.74 8.45
CA THR A 52 0.97 -11.70 7.65
C THR A 52 1.61 -10.54 8.42
N THR A 53 2.92 -10.69 8.66
CA THR A 53 3.85 -9.61 9.01
C THR A 53 4.12 -8.73 7.78
N ARG A 54 3.58 -7.51 7.77
CA ARG A 54 4.14 -6.38 7.00
C ARG A 54 4.50 -5.28 7.99
N ASN A 55 5.79 -5.10 8.20
CA ASN A 55 6.35 -4.01 8.99
C ASN A 55 6.39 -2.73 8.12
N PRO A 56 5.87 -1.57 8.57
CA PRO A 56 6.05 -0.31 7.86
C PRO A 56 7.28 0.41 8.41
N LEU A 57 8.40 0.35 7.68
CA LEU A 57 9.49 1.30 7.92
C LEU A 57 9.14 2.63 7.24
N LYS A 58 8.89 3.65 8.07
CA LYS A 58 8.86 5.06 7.70
C LYS A 58 10.19 5.45 7.05
N SER A 59 10.14 6.01 5.84
CA SER A 59 11.25 6.71 5.20
C SER A 59 11.34 8.15 5.73
N ASN A 60 12.45 8.51 6.36
CA ASN A 60 12.87 9.90 6.48
C ASN A 60 14.06 10.14 5.55
N ILE A 61 13.89 11.15 4.70
CA ILE A 61 14.79 11.64 3.66
C ILE A 61 16.07 12.17 4.30
N PHE A 62 17.22 11.63 3.90
CA PHE A 62 18.50 12.34 3.93
C PHE A 62 18.94 12.55 2.49
N THR A 63 19.02 13.81 2.06
CA THR A 63 19.51 14.22 0.75
C THR A 63 21.00 13.88 0.67
N ILE A 64 21.33 12.76 0.03
CA ILE A 64 22.71 12.44 -0.37
C ILE A 64 23.00 13.30 -1.60
N ASN A 65 24.11 14.03 -1.57
CA ASN A 65 24.51 14.93 -2.66
C ASN A 65 24.75 14.12 -3.95
N GLU A 66 23.76 14.11 -4.85
CA GLU A 66 23.70 13.24 -6.04
C GLU A 66 24.90 13.44 -6.98
N GLU A 67 25.49 14.65 -6.98
CA GLU A 67 26.67 14.97 -7.79
C GLU A 67 27.90 14.13 -7.40
N ILE A 68 28.12 13.91 -6.10
CA ILE A 68 29.25 13.13 -5.58
C ILE A 68 29.08 11.65 -5.94
N VAL A 69 27.85 11.13 -5.84
CA VAL A 69 27.53 9.75 -6.22
C VAL A 69 27.69 9.55 -7.73
N HIS A 70 27.27 10.53 -8.53
CA HIS A 70 27.41 10.50 -9.98
C HIS A 70 28.89 10.54 -10.40
N GLU A 71 29.71 11.35 -9.73
CA GLU A 71 31.15 11.46 -10.02
C GLU A 71 31.90 10.17 -9.67
N ILE A 72 31.59 9.55 -8.52
CA ILE A 72 32.16 8.25 -8.12
C ILE A 72 31.76 7.16 -9.10
N LYS A 73 30.49 7.13 -9.51
CA LYS A 73 29.96 6.16 -10.49
C LYS A 73 30.63 6.33 -11.86
N TYR A 74 30.85 7.57 -12.29
CA TYR A 74 31.50 7.88 -13.57
C TYR A 74 33.00 7.51 -13.56
N LYS A 75 33.72 7.78 -12.47
CA LYS A 75 35.12 7.38 -12.27
C LYS A 75 35.29 5.85 -12.27
N LEU A 76 34.38 5.12 -11.62
CA LEU A 76 34.35 3.65 -11.67
C LEU A 76 34.10 3.12 -13.09
N ILE A 77 33.08 3.62 -13.79
CA ILE A 77 32.73 3.20 -15.15
C ILE A 77 33.88 3.45 -16.14
N ASN A 78 34.59 4.58 -16.03
CA ASN A 78 35.72 4.87 -16.91
C ASN A 78 36.96 4.03 -16.61
N SER A 79 37.18 3.63 -15.35
CA SER A 79 38.19 2.64 -15.00
C SER A 79 37.89 1.29 -15.69
N TYR A 80 36.64 0.83 -15.66
CA TYR A 80 36.21 -0.39 -16.33
C TYR A 80 36.31 -0.33 -17.86
N ARG A 81 35.99 0.82 -18.49
CA ARG A 81 36.14 1.01 -19.94
C ARG A 81 37.60 1.00 -20.40
N LYS A 82 38.52 1.49 -19.56
CA LYS A 82 39.96 1.46 -19.84
C LYS A 82 40.56 0.04 -19.75
N LEU A 83 39.98 -0.85 -18.93
CA LEU A 83 40.27 -2.29 -18.93
C LEU A 83 39.59 -3.06 -20.08
N SER A 84 38.42 -2.61 -20.53
CA SER A 84 37.60 -3.28 -21.57
C SER A 84 38.12 -3.09 -23.00
N THR A 85 38.97 -2.11 -23.28
CA THR A 85 39.45 -1.81 -24.65
C THR A 85 40.65 -2.65 -25.08
N LYS A 86 41.07 -3.64 -24.28
CA LYS A 86 42.19 -4.54 -24.57
C LYS A 86 41.80 -6.02 -24.46
N SER A 87 40.76 -6.47 -25.17
CA SER A 87 40.67 -7.89 -25.59
C SER A 87 39.70 -8.08 -26.75
N ASN A 88 40.18 -7.88 -27.99
CA ASN A 88 39.59 -8.50 -29.17
C ASN A 88 40.54 -9.61 -29.63
N SER A 89 40.18 -10.86 -29.34
CA SER A 89 40.62 -12.04 -30.10
C SER A 89 39.76 -13.24 -29.72
N ASN A 90 39.27 -13.94 -30.75
CA ASN A 90 38.57 -15.23 -30.70
C ASN A 90 39.47 -16.30 -30.05
N ASP A 91 38.85 -17.30 -29.40
CA ASP A 91 39.43 -18.35 -28.53
C ASP A 91 39.74 -17.95 -27.08
N LYS A 92 38.70 -17.66 -26.29
CA LYS A 92 38.79 -17.72 -24.82
C LYS A 92 38.35 -19.11 -24.34
N LYS A 93 39.32 -19.98 -24.04
CA LYS A 93 39.08 -21.11 -23.13
C LYS A 93 38.77 -20.55 -21.74
N ASP A 94 37.73 -21.07 -21.10
CA ASP A 94 37.39 -20.68 -19.72
C ASP A 94 38.59 -21.07 -18.81
N ASN A 95 39.18 -20.10 -18.10
CA ASN A 95 40.40 -20.31 -17.30
C ASN A 95 40.08 -21.01 -15.96
N ILE A 96 39.82 -22.33 -16.03
CA ILE A 96 39.46 -23.16 -14.86
C ILE A 96 40.67 -23.68 -14.07
N ASN A 97 41.88 -23.55 -14.62
CA ASN A 97 43.12 -24.16 -14.08
C ASN A 97 43.52 -23.69 -12.67
N GLN A 98 42.90 -22.62 -12.16
CA GLN A 98 43.19 -22.08 -10.83
C GLN A 98 42.39 -22.76 -9.71
N PHE A 99 41.35 -23.54 -10.04
CA PHE A 99 40.50 -24.14 -9.03
C PHE A 99 41.04 -25.47 -8.52
N LYS A 100 40.90 -25.66 -7.20
CA LYS A 100 41.09 -26.94 -6.52
C LYS A 100 39.71 -27.46 -6.12
N PRO A 101 39.01 -28.19 -7.00
CA PRO A 101 37.72 -28.76 -6.67
C PRO A 101 37.87 -29.78 -5.53
N ILE A 102 36.85 -29.86 -4.68
CA ILE A 102 36.77 -30.82 -3.58
C ILE A 102 36.59 -32.23 -4.14
N ASN A 103 35.61 -32.39 -5.05
CA ASN A 103 35.30 -33.64 -5.71
C ASN A 103 35.28 -33.45 -7.23
N ILE A 104 35.79 -34.44 -7.95
CA ILE A 104 35.80 -34.48 -9.42
C ILE A 104 35.13 -35.77 -9.88
N TYR A 105 34.15 -35.64 -10.76
CA TYR A 105 33.52 -36.73 -11.49
C TYR A 105 33.83 -36.57 -12.96
N SER A 106 34.56 -37.55 -13.51
CA SER A 106 35.07 -37.47 -14.87
C SER A 106 33.95 -37.61 -15.89
N ASN A 107 32.93 -38.43 -15.60
CA ASN A 107 31.80 -38.65 -16.49
C ASN A 107 30.48 -38.44 -15.75
N PHE A 108 29.85 -37.29 -15.99
CA PHE A 108 28.65 -36.88 -15.28
C PHE A 108 27.49 -37.87 -15.44
N GLY A 109 27.29 -38.43 -16.63
CA GLY A 109 26.24 -39.41 -16.91
C GLY A 109 26.45 -40.77 -16.24
N LYS A 110 27.65 -41.33 -16.38
CA LYS A 110 28.00 -42.67 -15.86
C LYS A 110 28.20 -42.67 -14.35
N ASP A 111 28.75 -41.59 -13.79
CA ASP A 111 29.04 -41.47 -12.35
C ASP A 111 27.79 -41.16 -11.51
N ARG A 112 26.59 -41.23 -12.09
CA ARG A 112 25.30 -40.90 -11.45
C ARG A 112 25.16 -41.49 -10.04
N ALA A 113 25.36 -42.80 -9.88
CA ALA A 113 25.16 -43.46 -8.59
C ALA A 113 26.15 -42.96 -7.53
N LEU A 114 27.40 -42.70 -7.93
CA LEU A 114 28.45 -42.17 -7.07
C LEU A 114 28.14 -40.73 -6.65
N ILE A 115 27.78 -39.86 -7.60
CA ILE A 115 27.43 -38.46 -7.37
C ILE A 115 26.27 -38.36 -6.37
N LEU A 116 25.19 -39.13 -6.61
CA LEU A 116 24.00 -39.08 -5.75
C LEU A 116 24.27 -39.60 -4.33
N LYS A 117 25.24 -40.51 -4.16
CA LYS A 117 25.65 -41.02 -2.85
C LYS A 117 26.55 -40.03 -2.11
N GLN A 118 27.57 -39.50 -2.77
CA GLN A 118 28.58 -38.64 -2.15
C GLN A 118 28.10 -37.21 -1.90
N GLU A 119 27.20 -36.69 -2.74
CA GLU A 119 26.68 -35.32 -2.64
C GLU A 119 25.30 -35.24 -1.98
N LYS A 120 24.89 -36.32 -1.29
CA LYS A 120 23.64 -36.39 -0.54
C LYS A 120 23.69 -35.41 0.65
N ASP A 121 22.62 -34.64 0.82
CA ASP A 121 22.44 -33.69 1.92
C ASP A 121 23.51 -32.59 2.02
N LYS A 122 24.26 -32.35 0.94
CA LYS A 122 25.26 -31.29 0.85
C LYS A 122 24.76 -30.10 0.03
N SER A 123 25.09 -28.89 0.50
CA SER A 123 24.92 -27.63 -0.22
C SER A 123 26.26 -27.11 -0.71
N GLY A 124 26.28 -26.47 -1.88
CA GLY A 124 27.53 -25.93 -2.40
C GLY A 124 27.45 -25.38 -3.82
N VAL A 125 28.63 -25.03 -4.33
CA VAL A 125 28.85 -24.55 -5.71
C VAL A 125 29.49 -25.66 -6.52
N TYR A 126 28.96 -25.88 -7.71
CA TYR A 126 29.43 -26.87 -8.67
C TYR A 126 29.72 -26.24 -10.03
N CYS A 127 30.50 -26.97 -10.81
CA CYS A 127 30.95 -26.61 -12.14
C CYS A 127 30.73 -27.80 -13.07
N LEU A 128 29.99 -27.59 -14.16
CA LEU A 128 29.82 -28.55 -15.24
C LEU A 128 30.70 -28.13 -16.41
N ILE A 129 31.56 -29.04 -16.86
CA ILE A 129 32.54 -28.80 -17.92
C ILE A 129 32.17 -29.68 -19.09
N ASN A 130 31.96 -29.08 -20.26
CA ASN A 130 31.76 -29.83 -21.48
C ASN A 130 33.11 -30.33 -22.01
N ASN A 131 33.29 -31.64 -22.10
CA ASN A 131 34.56 -32.24 -22.49
C ASN A 131 34.88 -32.09 -23.98
N ILE A 132 33.90 -31.74 -24.81
CA ILE A 132 34.06 -31.55 -26.26
C ILE A 132 34.58 -30.14 -26.56
N ASN A 133 33.87 -29.10 -26.11
CA ASN A 133 34.21 -27.70 -26.42
C ASN A 133 34.91 -26.94 -25.28
N LYS A 134 35.05 -27.56 -24.10
CA LYS A 134 35.68 -27.00 -22.90
C LYS A 134 34.96 -25.79 -22.29
N HIS A 135 33.72 -25.52 -22.70
CA HIS A 135 32.88 -24.50 -22.08
C HIS A 135 32.32 -24.96 -20.73
N VAL A 136 32.12 -23.98 -19.85
CA VAL A 136 31.77 -24.22 -18.45
C VAL A 136 30.42 -23.63 -18.09
N TYR A 137 29.75 -24.28 -17.14
CA TYR A 137 28.62 -23.76 -16.40
C TYR A 137 28.90 -23.83 -14.90
N ILE A 138 28.65 -22.75 -14.18
CA ILE A 138 28.77 -22.70 -12.72
C ILE A 138 27.38 -22.49 -12.13
N GLY A 139 27.05 -23.24 -11.09
CA GLY A 139 25.80 -23.05 -10.37
C GLY A 139 25.93 -23.38 -8.89
N SER A 140 24.96 -22.92 -8.10
CA SER A 140 24.82 -23.33 -6.69
C SER A 140 23.56 -24.16 -6.45
N SER A 141 23.56 -24.94 -5.37
CA SER A 141 22.37 -25.66 -4.88
C SER A 141 22.40 -25.87 -3.37
N VAL A 142 21.22 -25.76 -2.75
CA VAL A 142 20.98 -26.19 -1.36
C VAL A 142 21.10 -27.71 -1.22
N HIS A 143 20.71 -28.45 -2.26
CA HIS A 143 20.83 -29.91 -2.31
C HIS A 143 21.51 -30.32 -3.61
N LEU A 144 22.82 -30.59 -3.55
CA LEU A 144 23.65 -30.92 -4.72
C LEU A 144 23.16 -32.20 -5.41
N ALA A 145 22.95 -33.29 -4.68
CA ALA A 145 22.44 -34.55 -5.25
C ALA A 145 21.11 -34.36 -6.02
N ASN A 146 20.16 -33.60 -5.46
CA ASN A 146 18.87 -33.35 -6.13
C ASN A 146 19.05 -32.52 -7.41
N ARG A 147 19.93 -31.52 -7.40
CA ARG A 147 20.24 -30.74 -8.60
C ARG A 147 20.89 -31.59 -9.69
N MET A 148 21.84 -32.45 -9.33
CA MET A 148 22.49 -33.36 -10.29
C MET A 148 21.49 -34.39 -10.83
N LYS A 149 20.61 -34.93 -9.99
CA LYS A 149 19.51 -35.81 -10.41
C LYS A 149 18.63 -35.18 -11.48
N ASN A 150 18.34 -33.87 -11.36
CA ASN A 150 17.56 -33.13 -12.35
C ASN A 150 18.29 -33.01 -13.69
N TYR A 151 19.57 -32.61 -13.69
CA TYR A 151 20.36 -32.52 -14.92
C TYR A 151 20.57 -33.87 -15.61
N LEU A 152 20.57 -34.97 -14.85
CA LEU A 152 20.66 -36.33 -15.38
C LEU A 152 19.31 -36.92 -15.82
N ASN A 153 18.19 -36.19 -15.68
CA ASN A 153 16.86 -36.65 -16.04
C ASN A 153 16.40 -35.99 -17.35
N THR A 154 16.29 -36.79 -18.42
CA THR A 154 15.87 -36.31 -19.75
C THR A 154 14.50 -35.62 -19.74
N SER A 155 13.54 -36.10 -18.92
CA SER A 155 12.22 -35.47 -18.80
C SER A 155 12.31 -34.06 -18.22
N PHE A 156 13.20 -33.86 -17.23
CA PHE A 156 13.46 -32.55 -16.65
C PHE A 156 14.08 -31.58 -17.67
N LEU A 157 15.05 -32.08 -18.47
CA LEU A 157 15.70 -31.31 -19.52
C LEU A 157 14.72 -30.87 -20.63
N ASN A 158 13.80 -31.76 -21.01
CA ASN A 158 12.80 -31.51 -22.07
C ASN A 158 11.58 -30.69 -21.61
N SER A 159 11.49 -30.33 -20.34
CA SER A 159 10.35 -29.56 -19.84
C SER A 159 10.32 -28.15 -20.45
N ARG A 160 9.11 -27.66 -20.78
CA ARG A 160 8.90 -26.35 -21.40
C ARG A 160 9.45 -25.19 -20.56
N GLN A 161 9.54 -25.34 -19.24
CA GLN A 161 10.06 -24.32 -18.32
C GLN A 161 11.59 -24.17 -18.41
N ASN A 162 12.31 -25.26 -18.72
CA ASN A 162 13.78 -25.31 -18.67
C ASN A 162 14.44 -25.19 -20.05
N SER A 163 13.66 -25.28 -21.13
CA SER A 163 14.14 -25.36 -22.51
C SER A 163 15.03 -24.19 -22.94
N ASN A 164 14.90 -23.03 -22.30
CA ASN A 164 15.65 -21.83 -22.64
C ASN A 164 16.99 -21.68 -21.89
N MET A 165 17.31 -22.54 -20.93
CA MET A 165 18.57 -22.46 -20.18
C MET A 165 19.75 -22.98 -21.02
N PRO A 166 20.86 -22.23 -21.16
CA PRO A 166 21.98 -22.67 -22.01
C PRO A 166 22.61 -24.01 -21.60
N ILE A 167 22.77 -24.27 -20.29
CA ILE A 167 23.28 -25.55 -19.79
C ILE A 167 22.38 -26.73 -20.15
N ILE A 168 21.05 -26.54 -20.12
CA ILE A 168 20.08 -27.59 -20.49
C ILE A 168 20.21 -27.90 -21.99
N LYS A 169 20.29 -26.87 -22.84
CA LYS A 169 20.54 -27.03 -24.28
C LYS A 169 21.86 -27.75 -24.55
N ALA A 170 22.91 -27.43 -23.79
CA ALA A 170 24.22 -28.06 -23.93
C ALA A 170 24.20 -29.54 -23.52
N LEU A 171 23.56 -29.88 -22.40
CA LEU A 171 23.39 -31.28 -21.96
C LEU A 171 22.59 -32.11 -22.96
N LEU A 172 21.56 -31.53 -23.59
CA LEU A 172 20.80 -32.20 -24.65
C LEU A 172 21.58 -32.35 -25.95
N LYS A 173 22.37 -31.33 -26.33
CA LYS A 173 23.13 -31.32 -27.59
C LYS A 173 24.34 -32.23 -27.58
N TYR A 174 25.08 -32.25 -26.47
CA TYR A 174 26.37 -32.93 -26.37
C TYR A 174 26.31 -34.24 -25.57
N ASP A 175 25.14 -34.60 -25.03
CA ASP A 175 24.94 -35.68 -24.06
C ASP A 175 25.68 -35.47 -22.73
N LYS A 176 25.02 -35.85 -21.65
CA LYS A 176 25.52 -35.78 -20.25
C LYS A 176 26.80 -36.60 -20.04
N ASP A 177 27.04 -37.63 -20.85
CA ASP A 177 28.24 -38.46 -20.78
C ASP A 177 29.50 -37.70 -21.22
N ASN A 178 29.35 -36.62 -21.98
CA ASN A 178 30.45 -35.74 -22.40
C ASN A 178 30.66 -34.55 -21.47
N PHE A 179 30.13 -34.60 -20.24
CA PHE A 179 30.38 -33.59 -19.21
C PHE A 179 31.15 -34.17 -18.03
N SER A 180 31.97 -33.34 -17.40
CA SER A 180 32.55 -33.59 -16.08
C SER A 180 31.91 -32.68 -15.05
N LEU A 181 31.75 -33.17 -13.83
CA LEU A 181 31.21 -32.41 -12.69
C LEU A 181 32.32 -32.17 -11.68
N TRP A 182 32.56 -30.91 -11.36
CA TRP A 182 33.47 -30.49 -10.29
C TRP A 182 32.66 -29.85 -9.17
N ILE A 183 32.81 -30.35 -7.95
CA ILE A 183 32.30 -29.69 -6.76
C ILE A 183 33.38 -28.72 -6.29
N LEU A 184 33.12 -27.42 -6.43
CA LEU A 184 34.11 -26.37 -6.14
C LEU A 184 34.21 -26.11 -4.64
N GLU A 185 33.07 -26.03 -3.96
CA GLU A 185 33.01 -25.66 -2.54
C GLU A 185 31.70 -26.10 -1.90
N TYR A 186 31.76 -26.56 -0.65
CA TYR A 186 30.58 -26.73 0.20
C TYR A 186 30.31 -25.44 0.96
N VAL A 187 29.08 -24.95 0.87
CA VAL A 187 28.71 -23.60 1.33
C VAL A 187 27.39 -23.66 2.06
N ASP A 188 27.28 -22.94 3.17
CA ASP A 188 26.03 -22.76 3.90
C ASP A 188 24.97 -22.05 3.05
N ILE A 189 23.69 -22.35 3.32
CA ILE A 189 22.56 -21.87 2.52
C ILE A 189 22.55 -20.34 2.36
N LYS A 190 22.99 -19.61 3.39
CA LYS A 190 23.00 -18.14 3.42
C LYS A 190 24.00 -17.54 2.42
N ASP A 191 25.10 -18.24 2.13
CA ASP A 191 26.23 -17.72 1.35
C ASP A 191 26.30 -18.27 -0.08
N LEU A 192 25.44 -19.23 -0.44
CA LEU A 192 25.44 -19.88 -1.76
C LEU A 192 25.44 -18.88 -2.92
N THR A 193 24.57 -17.87 -2.87
CA THR A 193 24.43 -16.86 -3.93
C THR A 193 25.67 -15.98 -4.04
N ASN A 194 26.29 -15.64 -2.91
CA ASN A 194 27.51 -14.83 -2.87
C ASN A 194 28.69 -15.63 -3.45
N ARG A 195 28.85 -16.89 -3.04
CA ARG A 195 29.91 -17.77 -3.55
C ARG A 195 29.74 -18.09 -5.03
N GLU A 196 28.53 -18.38 -5.48
CA GLU A 196 28.22 -18.56 -6.91
C GLU A 196 28.60 -17.34 -7.74
N THR A 197 28.26 -16.14 -7.25
CA THR A 197 28.64 -14.88 -7.91
C THR A 197 30.16 -14.73 -8.00
N LEU A 198 30.91 -15.06 -6.94
CA LEU A 198 32.38 -15.00 -6.97
C LEU A 198 32.98 -15.92 -8.04
N TYR A 199 32.47 -17.15 -8.17
CA TYR A 199 32.95 -18.07 -9.20
C TYR A 199 32.52 -17.65 -10.62
N ILE A 200 31.29 -17.18 -10.81
CA ILE A 200 30.82 -16.69 -12.11
C ILE A 200 31.62 -15.45 -12.55
N THR A 201 31.88 -14.51 -11.65
CA THR A 201 32.61 -13.28 -11.98
C THR A 201 34.09 -13.52 -12.26
N SER A 202 34.70 -14.52 -11.61
CA SER A 202 36.11 -14.88 -11.84
C SER A 202 36.32 -15.64 -13.15
N VAL A 203 35.42 -16.56 -13.52
CA VAL A 203 35.57 -17.40 -14.73
C VAL A 203 34.92 -16.78 -15.95
N VAL A 204 33.79 -16.09 -15.77
CA VAL A 204 32.85 -15.67 -16.82
C VAL A 204 32.44 -16.87 -17.71
N PRO A 205 31.79 -17.90 -17.14
CA PRO A 205 31.52 -19.16 -17.85
C PRO A 205 30.60 -18.96 -19.05
N TYR A 206 30.88 -19.65 -20.15
CA TYR A 206 30.13 -19.52 -21.40
C TYR A 206 28.63 -19.84 -21.26
N TYR A 207 28.26 -20.84 -20.45
CA TYR A 207 26.86 -21.26 -20.31
C TYR A 207 26.06 -20.44 -19.28
N ASN A 208 26.70 -19.51 -18.56
CA ASN A 208 26.04 -18.60 -17.61
C ASN A 208 25.63 -17.30 -18.33
N VAL A 209 24.32 -17.09 -18.52
CA VAL A 209 23.80 -15.87 -19.19
C VAL A 209 24.02 -14.62 -18.33
N LEU A 210 23.81 -14.75 -17.02
CA LEU A 210 23.95 -13.67 -16.06
C LEU A 210 25.36 -13.69 -15.47
N LYS A 211 25.99 -12.52 -15.36
CA LYS A 211 27.34 -12.36 -14.78
C LYS A 211 27.36 -12.36 -13.25
N GLN A 212 26.20 -12.58 -12.62
CA GLN A 212 26.01 -12.67 -11.18
C GLN A 212 25.07 -13.84 -10.86
N GLY A 213 25.34 -14.57 -9.77
CA GLY A 213 24.44 -15.58 -9.26
C GLY A 213 23.19 -14.90 -8.71
N TYR A 214 22.01 -15.22 -9.27
CA TYR A 214 20.75 -14.64 -8.83
C TYR A 214 19.87 -15.73 -8.23
N SER A 215 19.40 -15.51 -7.00
CA SER A 215 18.26 -16.24 -6.45
C SER A 215 17.01 -15.39 -6.64
N SER A 216 15.95 -15.96 -7.22
CA SER A 216 14.64 -15.31 -7.27
C SER A 216 13.92 -15.34 -5.91
N LEU A 217 14.43 -16.12 -4.95
CA LEU A 217 13.84 -16.23 -3.62
C LEU A 217 14.08 -14.94 -2.85
N GLY A 218 13.00 -14.22 -2.52
CA GLY A 218 13.05 -12.93 -1.82
C GLY A 218 13.34 -11.72 -2.71
N TYR A 219 13.45 -11.91 -4.03
CA TYR A 219 13.62 -10.79 -4.95
C TYR A 219 12.36 -9.91 -4.98
N VAL A 220 12.54 -8.63 -4.64
CA VAL A 220 11.50 -7.61 -4.76
C VAL A 220 11.83 -6.76 -5.99
N HIS A 221 10.86 -6.65 -6.91
CA HIS A 221 11.00 -5.78 -8.08
C HIS A 221 11.28 -4.32 -7.67
N THR A 222 12.15 -3.63 -8.41
CA THR A 222 12.34 -2.18 -8.27
C THR A 222 11.04 -1.43 -8.57
N GLU A 223 10.86 -0.23 -8.01
CA GLU A 223 9.68 0.60 -8.29
C GLU A 223 9.52 0.91 -9.79
N GLU A 224 10.63 1.13 -10.50
CA GLU A 224 10.65 1.29 -11.95
C GLU A 224 10.08 0.06 -12.66
N THR A 225 10.51 -1.15 -12.25
CA THR A 225 10.02 -2.41 -12.83
C THR A 225 8.54 -2.63 -12.49
N LYS A 226 8.11 -2.33 -11.26
CA LYS A 226 6.70 -2.42 -10.86
C LYS A 226 5.83 -1.48 -11.69
N LYS A 227 6.28 -0.25 -11.93
CA LYS A 227 5.58 0.74 -12.76
C LYS A 227 5.48 0.26 -14.20
N LEU A 228 6.57 -0.21 -14.80
CA LEU A 228 6.57 -0.76 -16.16
C LEU A 228 5.60 -1.96 -16.29
N LEU A 229 5.64 -2.89 -15.34
CA LEU A 229 4.74 -4.04 -15.32
C LEU A 229 3.28 -3.62 -15.17
N SER A 230 3.00 -2.59 -14.35
CA SER A 230 1.68 -1.99 -14.22
C SER A 230 1.20 -1.39 -15.55
N GLU A 231 2.03 -0.62 -16.23
CA GLU A 231 1.71 -0.02 -17.54
C GLU A 231 1.44 -1.08 -18.60
N LEU A 232 2.27 -2.13 -18.67
CA LEU A 232 2.06 -3.26 -19.58
C LEU A 232 0.78 -4.06 -19.26
N ALA A 233 0.32 -4.05 -18.01
CA ALA A 233 -0.89 -4.74 -17.60
C ALA A 233 -2.18 -3.98 -17.94
N LYS A 234 -2.15 -2.63 -17.97
CA LYS A 234 -3.34 -1.78 -18.19
C LYS A 234 -4.10 -2.10 -19.49
N ASN A 235 -3.38 -2.49 -20.55
CA ASN A 235 -3.97 -2.76 -21.86
C ASN A 235 -4.17 -4.26 -22.16
N ARG A 236 -4.01 -5.13 -21.16
CA ARG A 236 -4.24 -6.57 -21.37
C ARG A 236 -5.73 -6.86 -21.47
N VAL A 237 -6.16 -7.32 -22.64
CA VAL A 237 -7.53 -7.78 -22.86
C VAL A 237 -7.54 -9.30 -22.83
N HIS A 238 -8.31 -9.87 -21.90
CA HIS A 238 -8.54 -11.32 -21.87
C HIS A 238 -9.43 -11.76 -23.04
N SER A 239 -9.16 -12.95 -23.57
CA SER A 239 -10.03 -13.60 -24.56
C SER A 239 -11.42 -13.85 -23.96
N LEU A 240 -12.44 -13.99 -24.82
CA LEU A 240 -13.80 -14.29 -24.38
C LEU A 240 -13.87 -15.58 -23.55
N GLN A 241 -13.11 -16.62 -23.96
CA GLN A 241 -13.03 -17.87 -23.21
C GLN A 241 -12.46 -17.67 -21.80
N THR A 242 -11.37 -16.91 -21.66
CA THR A 242 -10.78 -16.61 -20.36
C THR A 242 -11.72 -15.78 -19.50
N LYS A 243 -12.43 -14.80 -20.07
CA LYS A 243 -13.47 -14.03 -19.36
C LYS A 243 -14.58 -14.95 -18.83
N GLY A 244 -15.03 -15.92 -19.64
CA GLY A 244 -16.04 -16.90 -19.24
C GLY A 244 -15.58 -17.79 -18.07
N LEU A 245 -14.33 -18.25 -18.08
CA LEU A 245 -13.75 -19.02 -16.97
C LEU A 245 -13.65 -18.20 -15.68
N ILE A 246 -13.25 -16.93 -15.77
CA ILE A 246 -13.20 -16.02 -14.62
C ILE A 246 -14.59 -15.81 -14.05
N ALA A 247 -15.58 -15.51 -14.90
CA ALA A 247 -16.96 -15.29 -14.48
C ALA A 247 -17.53 -16.52 -13.74
N ARG A 248 -17.38 -17.72 -14.30
CA ARG A 248 -17.85 -18.97 -13.67
C ARG A 248 -17.25 -19.19 -12.28
N ARG A 249 -15.99 -18.80 -12.07
CA ARG A 249 -15.31 -18.93 -10.77
C ARG A 249 -15.81 -17.92 -9.73
N LEU A 250 -16.33 -16.77 -10.16
CA LEU A 250 -16.78 -15.69 -9.27
C LEU A 250 -18.30 -15.72 -9.01
N THR A 251 -19.02 -16.70 -9.55
CA THR A 251 -20.47 -16.83 -9.41
C THR A 251 -20.86 -18.03 -8.54
N GLY A 252 -21.94 -17.87 -7.78
CA GLY A 252 -22.52 -18.93 -6.94
C GLY A 252 -21.52 -19.42 -5.89
N GLU A 253 -21.51 -20.74 -5.65
CA GLU A 253 -20.72 -21.39 -4.60
C GLU A 253 -19.20 -21.24 -4.77
N ASN A 254 -18.72 -21.03 -6.01
CA ASN A 254 -17.29 -20.85 -6.28
C ASN A 254 -16.77 -19.46 -5.84
N ASN A 255 -17.68 -18.50 -5.62
CA ASN A 255 -17.31 -17.17 -5.19
C ASN A 255 -16.66 -17.23 -3.79
N PRO A 256 -15.47 -16.66 -3.57
CA PRO A 256 -14.83 -16.62 -2.25
C PRO A 256 -15.66 -15.95 -1.14
N PHE A 257 -16.67 -15.16 -1.50
CA PHE A 257 -17.62 -14.48 -0.61
C PHE A 257 -18.97 -15.20 -0.50
N TYR A 258 -19.17 -16.34 -1.17
CA TYR A 258 -20.40 -17.11 -1.04
C TYR A 258 -20.64 -17.54 0.42
N ASN A 259 -21.88 -17.37 0.90
CA ASN A 259 -22.28 -17.62 2.29
C ASN A 259 -21.46 -16.87 3.37
N LYS A 260 -20.71 -15.83 3.01
CA LYS A 260 -20.02 -14.97 3.97
C LYS A 260 -20.82 -13.71 4.24
N ASN A 261 -20.89 -13.31 5.50
CA ASN A 261 -21.53 -12.08 5.94
C ASN A 261 -20.47 -11.01 6.25
N HIS A 262 -20.76 -9.76 5.89
CA HIS A 262 -19.92 -8.62 6.28
C HIS A 262 -20.00 -8.38 7.79
N SER A 263 -18.86 -8.01 8.39
CA SER A 263 -18.81 -7.58 9.80
C SER A 263 -19.61 -6.30 10.00
N LEU A 264 -20.00 -6.02 11.25
CA LEU A 264 -20.73 -4.79 11.59
C LEU A 264 -19.93 -3.53 11.20
N GLU A 265 -18.61 -3.56 11.41
CA GLU A 265 -17.68 -2.49 11.03
C GLU A 265 -17.60 -2.32 9.51
N SER A 266 -17.56 -3.42 8.75
CA SER A 266 -17.55 -3.36 7.27
C SER A 266 -18.87 -2.80 6.74
N LYS A 267 -20.00 -3.20 7.35
CA LYS A 267 -21.32 -2.63 7.04
C LYS A 267 -21.36 -1.13 7.33
N ARG A 268 -20.76 -0.66 8.45
CA ARG A 268 -20.65 0.78 8.75
C ARG A 268 -19.83 1.52 7.70
N ARG A 269 -18.64 1.02 7.34
CA ARG A 269 -17.80 1.62 6.28
C ARG A 269 -18.50 1.64 4.92
N MET A 270 -19.27 0.59 4.60
CA MET A 270 -20.10 0.57 3.40
C MET A 270 -21.22 1.62 3.46
N ILE A 271 -21.85 1.82 4.63
CA ILE A 271 -22.87 2.87 4.81
C ILE A 271 -22.24 4.26 4.66
N GLU A 272 -21.07 4.51 5.25
CA GLU A 272 -20.33 5.77 5.12
C GLU A 272 -19.87 6.03 3.68
N ALA A 273 -19.40 5.00 2.97
CA ALA A 273 -18.98 5.13 1.57
C ALA A 273 -20.17 5.28 0.62
N ASN A 274 -21.31 4.64 0.93
CA ASN A 274 -22.55 4.72 0.14
C ASN A 274 -23.44 5.89 0.56
N SER A 275 -23.17 6.55 1.67
CA SER A 275 -23.88 7.75 2.10
C SER A 275 -23.43 8.92 1.23
N ALA A 276 -23.98 8.95 0.02
CA ALA A 276 -23.60 9.89 -1.02
C ALA A 276 -23.94 11.36 -0.67
N TYR A 277 -24.68 11.61 0.42
CA TYR A 277 -25.09 12.96 0.81
C TYR A 277 -25.13 13.09 2.34
N PRO A 278 -24.12 13.75 2.96
CA PRO A 278 -24.25 14.16 4.35
C PRO A 278 -25.46 15.07 4.51
N VAL A 279 -26.07 15.04 5.69
CA VAL A 279 -27.21 15.91 6.01
C VAL A 279 -26.81 16.91 7.06
N TYR A 280 -26.86 18.16 6.68
CA TYR A 280 -26.60 19.32 7.51
C TYR A 280 -27.90 19.69 8.22
N VAL A 281 -27.87 19.71 9.54
CA VAL A 281 -29.01 20.09 10.38
C VAL A 281 -28.72 21.46 10.98
N TYR A 282 -29.63 22.39 10.76
CA TYR A 282 -29.55 23.75 11.28
C TYR A 282 -30.69 24.04 12.25
N ASN A 283 -30.51 25.03 13.12
CA ASN A 283 -31.61 25.59 13.90
C ASN A 283 -32.46 26.55 13.04
N SER A 284 -33.47 27.16 13.66
CA SER A 284 -34.39 28.07 13.00
C SER A 284 -33.74 29.37 12.52
N TYR A 285 -32.56 29.72 13.05
CA TYR A 285 -31.73 30.87 12.63
C TYR A 285 -30.67 30.50 11.58
N ARG A 286 -30.72 29.28 11.03
CA ARG A 286 -29.72 28.74 10.07
C ARG A 286 -28.31 28.57 10.64
N GLU A 287 -28.16 28.46 11.95
CA GLU A 287 -26.88 28.08 12.55
C GLU A 287 -26.69 26.55 12.48
N LEU A 288 -25.51 26.12 12.00
CA LEU A 288 -25.20 24.71 11.81
C LEU A 288 -25.08 23.98 13.15
N LEU A 289 -25.99 23.04 13.42
CA LEU A 289 -25.99 22.25 14.65
C LEU A 289 -25.11 21.03 14.54
N VAL A 290 -25.38 20.17 13.56
CA VAL A 290 -24.73 18.86 13.43
C VAL A 290 -24.77 18.36 11.99
N ILE A 291 -23.82 17.50 11.63
CA ILE A 291 -23.75 16.86 10.32
C ILE A 291 -23.93 15.36 10.50
N PHE A 292 -24.94 14.79 9.87
CA PHE A 292 -25.14 13.34 9.81
C PHE A 292 -24.50 12.75 8.56
N PRO A 293 -24.01 11.50 8.63
CA PRO A 293 -23.39 10.86 7.47
C PRO A 293 -24.40 10.63 6.35
N SER A 294 -25.68 10.37 6.66
CA SER A 294 -26.71 10.12 5.65
C SER A 294 -28.12 10.50 6.11
N LEU A 295 -28.98 10.77 5.13
CA LEU A 295 -30.41 11.00 5.36
C LEU A 295 -31.11 9.80 5.99
N LEU A 296 -30.71 8.58 5.62
CA LEU A 296 -31.25 7.35 6.18
C LEU A 296 -30.85 7.17 7.66
N THR A 297 -29.63 7.59 8.01
CA THR A 297 -29.17 7.58 9.41
C THR A 297 -30.03 8.53 10.24
N LEU A 298 -30.18 9.77 9.76
CA LEU A 298 -31.02 10.76 10.41
C LEU A 298 -32.47 10.26 10.53
N SER A 299 -33.07 9.77 9.44
CA SER A 299 -34.49 9.35 9.42
C SER A 299 -34.82 8.29 10.46
N LYS A 300 -33.89 7.35 10.70
CA LYS A 300 -34.05 6.31 11.72
C LYS A 300 -33.97 6.88 13.14
N LEU A 301 -33.09 7.84 13.39
CA LEU A 301 -32.92 8.46 14.71
C LEU A 301 -34.11 9.35 15.08
N ILE A 302 -34.60 10.14 14.13
CA ILE A 302 -35.74 11.06 14.35
C ILE A 302 -37.11 10.41 14.08
N LEU A 303 -37.15 9.08 13.87
CA LEU A 303 -38.36 8.30 13.61
C LEU A 303 -39.27 8.94 12.53
N SER A 304 -38.66 9.40 11.44
CA SER A 304 -39.35 10.10 10.35
C SER A 304 -39.26 9.32 9.04
N ASN A 305 -40.28 9.46 8.19
CA ASN A 305 -40.28 8.82 6.88
C ASN A 305 -39.22 9.50 5.99
N HIS A 306 -38.38 8.68 5.34
CA HIS A 306 -37.35 9.13 4.43
C HIS A 306 -37.89 10.02 3.30
N ALA A 307 -39.04 9.66 2.69
CA ALA A 307 -39.64 10.45 1.62
C ALA A 307 -40.02 11.86 2.07
N THR A 308 -40.60 11.98 3.27
CA THR A 308 -40.95 13.27 3.87
C THR A 308 -39.72 14.15 4.07
N LEU A 309 -38.61 13.58 4.53
CA LEU A 309 -37.37 14.36 4.72
C LEU A 309 -36.77 14.80 3.38
N VAL A 310 -36.87 13.97 2.33
CA VAL A 310 -36.45 14.35 0.98
C VAL A 310 -37.24 15.57 0.49
N ASP A 311 -38.56 15.58 0.69
CA ASP A 311 -39.40 16.70 0.28
C ASP A 311 -39.09 17.97 1.09
N VAL A 312 -38.90 17.84 2.41
CA VAL A 312 -38.49 18.95 3.28
C VAL A 312 -37.18 19.59 2.84
N ILE A 313 -36.18 18.77 2.47
CA ILE A 313 -34.88 19.24 1.96
C ILE A 313 -35.07 19.96 0.61
N LYS A 314 -35.82 19.34 -0.32
CA LYS A 314 -36.06 19.93 -1.65
C LYS A 314 -36.78 21.28 -1.58
N GLU A 315 -37.75 21.39 -0.69
CA GLU A 315 -38.55 22.59 -0.52
C GLU A 315 -37.90 23.62 0.43
N ASN A 316 -36.77 23.27 1.06
CA ASN A 316 -36.07 24.07 2.07
C ASN A 316 -37.02 24.59 3.18
N LYS A 317 -37.92 23.71 3.65
CA LYS A 317 -38.93 24.05 4.66
C LYS A 317 -38.48 23.70 6.06
N LEU A 318 -39.06 24.39 7.03
CA LEU A 318 -38.79 24.22 8.44
C LEU A 318 -39.42 22.89 8.94
N PHE A 319 -38.56 21.95 9.32
CA PHE A 319 -38.94 20.63 9.84
C PHE A 319 -39.31 20.72 11.31
N ARG A 320 -40.46 20.14 11.68
CA ARG A 320 -40.96 20.08 13.07
C ARG A 320 -40.91 21.42 13.82
N GLY A 321 -40.99 22.53 13.07
CA GLY A 321 -41.07 23.87 13.62
C GLY A 321 -39.79 24.47 14.20
N GLU A 322 -38.63 23.79 14.14
CA GLU A 322 -37.35 24.39 14.56
C GLU A 322 -36.14 24.12 13.63
N TRP A 323 -36.16 23.12 12.76
CA TRP A 323 -34.92 22.67 12.09
C TRP A 323 -34.97 22.79 10.58
N TYR A 324 -33.88 23.24 9.97
CA TYR A 324 -33.66 23.09 8.54
C TYR A 324 -32.77 21.89 8.27
N LEU A 325 -33.06 21.19 7.18
CA LEU A 325 -32.29 20.05 6.71
C LEU A 325 -31.79 20.36 5.31
N SER A 326 -30.50 20.18 5.06
CA SER A 326 -29.90 20.35 3.75
C SER A 326 -28.92 19.23 3.43
N ASN A 327 -28.76 18.95 2.14
CA ASN A 327 -27.71 18.06 1.60
C ASN A 327 -26.45 18.83 1.17
N ILE A 328 -26.49 20.17 1.21
CA ILE A 328 -25.40 21.07 0.84
C ILE A 328 -25.20 22.06 2.01
N PRO A 329 -23.96 22.38 2.40
CA PRO A 329 -23.72 23.38 3.44
C PRO A 329 -24.15 24.77 2.95
N ASP A 330 -24.84 25.55 3.80
CA ASP A 330 -25.21 26.94 3.51
C ASP A 330 -23.93 27.81 3.42
N ASN A 331 -22.93 27.52 4.27
CA ASN A 331 -21.58 28.09 4.18
C ASN A 331 -20.52 27.05 4.54
N ILE A 332 -19.49 26.93 3.70
CA ILE A 332 -18.41 25.94 3.81
C ILE A 332 -17.53 26.17 5.05
N LYS A 333 -17.48 27.40 5.57
CA LYS A 333 -16.64 27.75 6.72
C LYS A 333 -17.31 27.49 8.07
N ASP A 334 -18.62 27.23 8.08
CA ASP A 334 -19.36 27.06 9.32
C ASP A 334 -18.95 25.75 10.00
N LEU A 335 -18.71 25.83 11.31
CA LEU A 335 -18.38 24.68 12.13
C LEU A 335 -19.63 24.23 12.89
N PRO A 336 -19.96 22.94 12.91
CA PRO A 336 -21.12 22.47 13.64
C PRO A 336 -20.93 22.67 15.15
N ASN A 337 -21.97 23.15 15.83
CA ASN A 337 -22.00 23.26 17.29
C ASN A 337 -21.73 21.90 17.96
N ILE A 338 -22.25 20.82 17.38
CA ILE A 338 -22.04 19.44 17.80
C ILE A 338 -21.10 18.77 16.79
N LYS A 339 -19.85 18.55 17.21
CA LYS A 339 -18.78 17.99 16.36
C LYS A 339 -18.99 16.51 16.01
N ASP A 340 -19.57 15.74 16.92
CA ASP A 340 -19.82 14.31 16.75
C ASP A 340 -21.32 14.01 16.85
N TRP A 341 -21.90 13.48 15.77
CA TRP A 341 -23.31 13.11 15.70
C TRP A 341 -23.67 11.91 16.60
N ASN A 342 -22.69 11.20 17.16
CA ASN A 342 -22.90 10.13 18.14
C ASN A 342 -22.69 10.59 19.59
N SER A 343 -22.41 11.87 19.81
CA SER A 343 -22.27 12.45 21.16
C SER A 343 -23.59 12.48 21.94
N ASP A 344 -23.50 12.60 23.26
CA ASP A 344 -24.68 12.73 24.11
C ASP A 344 -25.45 14.04 23.86
N ASP A 345 -24.77 15.11 23.43
CA ASP A 345 -25.45 16.34 23.04
C ASP A 345 -26.26 16.18 21.75
N CYS A 346 -25.79 15.35 20.81
CA CYS A 346 -26.59 14.97 19.64
C CYS A 346 -27.84 14.17 20.05
N LYS A 347 -27.73 13.26 21.04
CA LYS A 347 -28.89 12.50 21.54
C LYS A 347 -29.96 13.43 22.10
N LYS A 348 -29.58 14.45 22.89
CA LYS A 348 -30.50 15.48 23.39
C LYS A 348 -31.21 16.21 22.24
N LEU A 349 -30.45 16.60 21.20
CA LEU A 349 -31.03 17.22 20.00
C LEU A 349 -32.04 16.30 19.30
N ILE A 350 -31.72 15.01 19.14
CA ILE A 350 -32.64 14.03 18.54
C ILE A 350 -33.90 13.86 19.38
N ASP A 351 -33.78 13.79 20.70
CA ASP A 351 -34.93 13.71 21.61
C ASP A 351 -35.83 14.95 21.48
N ASP A 352 -35.24 16.14 21.37
CA ASP A 352 -35.99 17.38 21.17
C ASP A 352 -36.67 17.43 19.80
N ILE A 353 -36.01 16.95 18.74
CA ILE A 353 -36.62 16.76 17.42
C ILE A 353 -37.82 15.80 17.52
N ASN A 354 -37.70 14.73 18.29
CA ASN A 354 -38.76 13.73 18.45
C ASN A 354 -39.96 14.24 19.26
N LYS A 355 -39.72 15.05 20.31
CA LYS A 355 -40.79 15.72 21.07
C LYS A 355 -41.65 16.63 20.19
N ASN A 356 -41.06 17.24 19.15
CA ASN A 356 -41.76 18.13 18.22
C ASN A 356 -42.40 17.40 17.03
N SER A 357 -42.53 16.07 17.07
CA SER A 357 -43.08 15.27 15.97
C SER A 357 -44.53 15.59 15.59
N HIS A 358 -45.32 16.15 16.52
CA HIS A 358 -46.70 16.59 16.26
C HIS A 358 -46.78 17.86 15.41
N ILE A 359 -45.71 18.66 15.36
CA ILE A 359 -45.65 19.95 14.66
C ILE A 359 -45.44 19.70 13.17
N LYS A 360 -46.51 19.82 12.37
CA LYS A 360 -46.42 19.74 10.90
C LYS A 360 -45.95 21.04 10.26
N LYS A 361 -46.46 22.17 10.75
CA LYS A 361 -46.16 23.49 10.22
C LYS A 361 -46.35 24.54 11.32
N ALA A 362 -45.25 24.92 11.97
CA ALA A 362 -45.25 25.97 12.98
C ALA A 362 -45.55 27.34 12.35
N ILE A 363 -45.98 28.28 13.19
CA ILE A 363 -46.14 29.67 12.82
C ILE A 363 -45.47 30.58 13.84
N PHE A 364 -44.71 31.54 13.34
CA PHE A 364 -44.03 32.56 14.12
C PHE A 364 -44.83 33.85 14.03
N VAL A 365 -44.98 34.52 15.18
CA VAL A 365 -45.72 35.76 15.32
C VAL A 365 -44.77 36.85 15.75
N TYR A 366 -44.86 37.97 15.05
CA TYR A 366 -44.07 39.17 15.25
C TYR A 366 -44.99 40.37 15.46
N ASP A 367 -44.51 41.43 16.09
CA ASP A 367 -45.23 42.70 16.10
C ASP A 367 -45.13 43.41 14.74
N ALA A 368 -45.71 44.61 14.65
CA ALA A 368 -45.67 45.43 13.43
C ALA A 368 -44.25 45.89 13.05
N ASP A 369 -43.36 45.94 14.04
CA ASP A 369 -41.95 46.33 13.91
C ASP A 369 -41.03 45.12 13.68
N ILE A 370 -41.59 43.92 13.49
CA ILE A 370 -40.89 42.65 13.23
C ILE A 370 -40.12 42.12 14.45
N ASN A 371 -40.43 42.58 15.67
CA ASN A 371 -39.90 41.95 16.89
C ASN A 371 -40.59 40.62 17.13
N PHE A 372 -39.80 39.58 17.42
CA PHE A 372 -40.33 38.24 17.68
C PHE A 372 -41.17 38.21 18.97
N ILE A 373 -42.43 37.79 18.86
CA ILE A 373 -43.34 37.67 20.00
C ILE A 373 -43.37 36.22 20.49
N SER A 374 -43.79 35.30 19.63
CA SER A 374 -44.07 33.92 20.02
C SER A 374 -44.11 32.96 18.84
N LYS A 375 -43.81 31.69 19.12
CA LYS A 375 -43.97 30.56 18.21
C LYS A 375 -45.17 29.73 18.66
N TYR A 376 -45.97 29.28 17.70
CA TYR A 376 -47.04 28.32 17.92
C TYR A 376 -46.87 27.09 17.03
N ASP A 377 -47.31 25.93 17.54
CA ASP A 377 -47.25 24.63 16.84
C ASP A 377 -48.02 24.60 15.52
N GLY A 378 -48.91 25.58 15.31
CA GLY A 378 -49.53 25.84 14.03
C GLY A 378 -50.55 26.97 14.09
N VAL A 379 -51.16 27.24 12.93
CA VAL A 379 -52.10 28.34 12.73
C VAL A 379 -53.29 28.28 13.69
N THR A 380 -53.82 27.09 13.97
CA THR A 380 -54.96 26.90 14.88
C THR A 380 -54.62 27.24 16.33
N ALA A 381 -53.39 26.92 16.77
CA ALA A 381 -52.92 27.27 18.11
C ALA A 381 -52.77 28.79 18.26
N ALA A 382 -52.14 29.44 17.27
CA ALA A 382 -52.04 30.90 17.22
C ALA A 382 -53.43 31.57 17.18
N ALA A 383 -54.35 31.03 16.38
CA ALA A 383 -55.73 31.52 16.26
C ALA A 383 -56.47 31.53 17.60
N LYS A 384 -56.36 30.43 18.36
CA LYS A 384 -56.97 30.31 19.68
C LYS A 384 -56.39 31.30 20.68
N TYR A 385 -55.08 31.50 20.67
CA TYR A 385 -54.40 32.39 21.62
C TYR A 385 -54.66 33.87 21.30
N LEU A 386 -54.55 34.27 20.03
CA LEU A 386 -54.71 35.66 19.60
C LEU A 386 -56.18 36.06 19.36
N ASN A 387 -57.11 35.10 19.47
CA ASN A 387 -58.52 35.28 19.13
C ASN A 387 -58.72 35.83 17.70
N ILE A 388 -57.97 35.29 16.74
CA ILE A 388 -58.03 35.63 15.31
C ILE A 388 -58.43 34.39 14.53
N ASN A 389 -59.25 34.53 13.49
CA ASN A 389 -59.62 33.40 12.64
C ASN A 389 -58.37 32.78 11.98
N HIS A 390 -58.21 31.46 12.11
CA HIS A 390 -57.10 30.71 11.51
C HIS A 390 -56.98 30.90 9.98
N HIS A 391 -58.09 31.09 9.26
CA HIS A 391 -58.05 31.41 7.82
C HIS A 391 -57.39 32.75 7.55
N THR A 392 -57.66 33.75 8.40
CA THR A 392 -57.04 35.07 8.32
C THR A 392 -55.54 34.98 8.57
N ILE A 393 -55.11 34.26 9.62
CA ILE A 393 -53.68 34.06 9.92
C ILE A 393 -52.98 33.34 8.76
N LYS A 394 -53.59 32.30 8.19
CA LYS A 394 -53.02 31.58 7.04
C LYS A 394 -52.85 32.50 5.83
N LYS A 395 -53.86 33.34 5.53
CA LYS A 395 -53.83 34.28 4.42
C LYS A 395 -52.78 35.37 4.64
N SER A 396 -52.73 35.98 5.81
CA SER A 396 -51.75 37.03 6.13
C SER A 396 -50.31 36.49 6.10
N ALA A 397 -50.09 35.26 6.59
CA ALA A 397 -48.77 34.62 6.53
C ALA A 397 -48.30 34.30 5.11
N LEU A 398 -49.21 33.94 4.20
CA LEU A 398 -48.89 33.70 2.79
C LEU A 398 -48.63 35.01 2.04
N ASN A 399 -49.42 36.04 2.32
CA ASN A 399 -49.30 37.36 1.69
C ASN A 399 -48.20 38.23 2.30
N LYS A 400 -47.62 37.83 3.45
CA LYS A 400 -46.68 38.62 4.26
C LYS A 400 -47.25 40.00 4.67
N GLU A 401 -48.54 40.02 4.99
CA GLU A 401 -49.26 41.23 5.38
C GLU A 401 -49.40 41.33 6.91
N ILE A 402 -49.29 42.55 7.43
CA ILE A 402 -49.57 42.83 8.84
C ILE A 402 -51.09 42.82 9.06
N TYR A 403 -51.54 42.07 10.05
CA TYR A 403 -52.94 42.01 10.45
C TYR A 403 -53.09 42.25 11.95
N LYS A 404 -53.87 43.27 12.34
CA LYS A 404 -54.05 43.68 13.74
C LYS A 404 -52.71 43.84 14.49
N ASN A 405 -51.76 44.54 13.87
CA ASN A 405 -50.40 44.78 14.38
C ASN A 405 -49.54 43.50 14.58
N TYR A 406 -49.94 42.37 13.97
CA TYR A 406 -49.15 41.15 13.96
C TYR A 406 -48.70 40.81 12.55
N LEU A 407 -47.43 40.45 12.41
CA LEU A 407 -46.90 39.77 11.23
C LEU A 407 -46.78 38.27 11.52
N PHE A 408 -47.28 37.45 10.60
CA PHE A 408 -47.25 36.00 10.71
C PHE A 408 -46.29 35.41 9.67
N SER A 409 -45.46 34.46 10.07
CA SER A 409 -44.50 33.82 9.17
C SER A 409 -44.40 32.32 9.41
N TYR A 410 -44.22 31.56 8.33
CA TYR A 410 -43.90 30.13 8.39
C TYR A 410 -42.40 29.86 8.59
N GLU A 411 -41.59 30.90 8.47
CA GLU A 411 -40.14 30.88 8.64
C GLU A 411 -39.76 31.83 9.76
N ARG A 412 -38.64 31.54 10.43
CA ARG A 412 -38.06 32.45 11.41
C ARG A 412 -37.47 33.64 10.65
N LEU A 413 -38.01 34.82 10.87
CA LEU A 413 -37.42 36.10 10.45
C LEU A 413 -36.34 36.48 11.48
N ASN A 414 -35.21 36.97 10.96
CA ASN A 414 -34.06 37.42 11.75
C ASN A 414 -34.37 38.71 12.51
#